data_AF-A0A5D4REB5-F1
#
_entry.id   AF-A0A5D4REB5-F1
#
_cell.length_a   1.000
_cell.length_b   1.000
_cell.length_c   1.000
_cell.angle_alpha   90.00
_cell.angle_beta   90.00
_cell.angle_gamma   90.00
#
_symmetry.space_group_name_H-M   'P 1'
#
loop_
_entity.id
_entity.type
_entity.pdbx_description
1 polymer ?
#
loop_
_entity_poly.entity_id
_entity_poly.type
_entity_poly.pdbx_seq_one_letter_code
_entity_poly.pdbx_strand_id
1 'polypeptide(L)' 'MRYALLIMLVSSMSVLFICGYFTAVIKAKYGKSWLHAVPAAVAVLMFNIIFALVEMAKAGRWE' A
#
# COMPACT_ATOMS: atom_id res chain seq x y z
N MET A 1 3.44 -20.29 -7.27
CA MET A 1 3.55 -18.81 -7.23
C MET A 1 2.20 -18.09 -7.04
N ARG A 2 1.08 -18.63 -7.57
CA ARG A 2 -0.27 -18.02 -7.45
C ARG A 2 -0.69 -17.58 -6.04
N TYR A 3 -0.51 -18.44 -5.03
CA TYR A 3 -0.83 -18.10 -3.64
C TYR A 3 0.07 -17.00 -3.06
N ALA A 4 1.35 -16.97 -3.45
CA ALA A 4 2.29 -15.95 -3.01
C ALA A 4 1.91 -14.56 -3.56
N LEU A 5 1.52 -14.47 -4.84
CA LEU A 5 1.02 -13.22 -5.44
C LEU A 5 -0.26 -12.73 -4.76
N LEU A 6 -1.17 -13.66 -4.41
CA LEU A 6 -2.40 -13.35 -3.67
C LEU A 6 -2.10 -12.79 -2.27
N ILE A 7 -1.17 -13.43 -1.54
CA ILE A 7 -0.76 -12.97 -0.21
C ILE A 7 -0.07 -11.60 -0.29
N MET A 8 0.79 -11.38 -1.28
CA MET A 8 1.44 -10.07 -1.50
C MET A 8 0.44 -8.97 -1.85
N LEU A 9 -0.59 -9.28 -2.64
CA LEU A 9 -1.65 -8.35 -2.99
C LEU A 9 -2.47 -7.96 -1.75
N VAL A 10 -2.94 -8.95 -0.98
CA VAL A 10 -3.71 -8.72 0.26
C VAL A 10 -2.87 -7.94 1.27
N SER A 11 -1.61 -8.34 1.48
CA SER A 11 -0.68 -7.63 2.36
C SER A 11 -0.50 -6.17 1.95
N SER A 12 -0.33 -5.89 0.65
CA SER A 12 -0.15 -4.52 0.15
C SER A 12 -1.40 -3.67 0.38
N MET A 13 -2.60 -4.25 0.21
CA MET A 13 -3.86 -3.55 0.52
C MET A 13 -4.03 -3.29 2.02
N SER A 14 -3.64 -4.23 2.89
CA SER A 14 -3.67 -4.03 4.34
C SER A 14 -2.74 -2.91 4.80
N VAL A 15 -1.55 -2.80 4.21
CA VAL A 15 -0.60 -1.71 4.52
C VAL A 15 -1.15 -0.34 4.10
N LEU A 16 -1.84 -0.25 2.96
CA LEU A 16 -2.53 0.98 2.55
C LEU A 16 -3.60 1.41 3.57
N PHE A 17 -4.38 0.45 4.07
CA PHE A 17 -5.40 0.72 5.08
C PHE A 17 -4.78 1.25 6.39
N ILE A 18 -3.66 0.66 6.80
CA ILE A 18 -2.89 1.10 7.98
C ILE A 18 -2.27 2.48 7.77
N CYS A 19 -1.77 2.81 6.57
CA CYS A 19 -1.30 4.18 6.25
C CYS A 19 -2.42 5.22 6.36
N GLY A 20 -3.64 4.87 5.93
CA GLY A 20 -4.82 5.72 6.13
C GLY A 20 -5.10 5.96 7.62
N TYR A 21 -5.05 4.92 8.43
CA TYR A 21 -5.19 5.02 9.89
C TYR A 21 -4.11 5.90 10.51
N PHE A 22 -2.82 5.70 10.17
CA PHE A 22 -1.73 6.53 10.69
C PHE A 22 -1.89 7.99 10.28
N THR A 23 -2.32 8.28 9.04
CA THR A 23 -2.58 9.64 8.59
C THR A 23 -3.67 10.30 9.43
N ALA A 24 -4.77 9.58 9.74
CA ALA A 24 -5.82 10.07 10.62
C ALA A 24 -5.34 10.31 12.06
N VAL A 25 -4.54 9.39 12.62
CA VAL A 25 -3.96 9.51 13.97
C VAL A 25 -2.99 10.69 14.07
N ILE A 26 -2.10 10.84 13.08
CA ILE A 26 -1.17 11.98 13.01
C ILE A 26 -1.97 13.29 12.93
N LYS A 27 -3.14 13.28 12.26
CA LYS A 27 -3.96 14.49 12.07
C LYS A 27 -4.63 14.87 13.38
N ALA A 28 -5.10 13.87 14.12
CA ALA A 28 -5.70 14.04 15.43
C ALA A 28 -4.69 14.49 16.50
N LYS A 29 -3.45 13.98 16.48
CA LYS A 29 -2.44 14.29 17.50
C LYS A 29 -1.56 15.51 17.19
N TYR A 30 -1.20 15.74 15.93
CA TYR A 30 -0.20 16.73 15.51
C TYR A 30 -0.74 17.84 14.59
N GLY A 31 -2.05 17.86 14.31
CA GLY A 31 -2.68 18.89 13.47
C GLY A 31 -2.06 18.96 12.05
N LYS A 32 -1.76 20.19 11.59
CA LYS A 32 -1.13 20.51 10.29
C LYS A 32 0.39 20.31 10.35
N SER A 33 0.85 19.09 10.62
CA SER A 33 2.28 18.74 10.59
C SER A 33 2.68 18.10 9.27
N TRP A 34 3.91 18.34 8.80
CA TRP A 34 4.46 17.70 7.59
C TRP A 34 4.57 16.17 7.73
N LEU A 35 4.45 15.61 8.94
CA LEU A 35 4.52 14.16 9.19
C LEU A 35 3.52 13.33 8.36
N HIS A 36 2.44 13.92 7.84
CA HIS A 36 1.51 13.28 6.90
C HIS A 36 2.13 12.87 5.56
N ALA A 37 3.23 13.53 5.16
CA ALA A 37 3.93 13.21 3.92
C ALA A 37 4.55 11.82 3.94
N VAL A 38 4.91 11.31 5.12
CA VAL A 38 5.52 9.97 5.27
C VAL A 38 4.52 8.86 4.91
N PRO A 39 3.34 8.75 5.56
CA PRO A 39 2.34 7.74 5.17
C PRO A 39 1.80 7.99 3.76
N ALA A 40 1.75 9.24 3.28
CA ALA A 40 1.38 9.54 1.90
C ALA A 40 2.39 8.97 0.88
N ALA A 41 3.70 9.14 1.11
CA ALA A 41 4.74 8.58 0.25
C ALA A 41 4.71 7.04 0.25
N VAL A 42 4.52 6.42 1.43
CA VAL A 42 4.37 4.96 1.55
C VAL A 42 3.12 4.49 0.81
N ALA A 43 2.01 5.23 0.88
CA ALA A 43 0.79 4.88 0.16
C ALA A 43 0.98 4.91 -1.37
N VAL A 44 1.70 5.91 -1.90
CA VAL A 44 2.02 5.98 -3.34
C VAL A 44 2.91 4.81 -3.77
N LEU A 45 3.90 4.42 -2.95
CA LEU A 45 4.74 3.25 -3.22
C LEU A 45 3.91 1.96 -3.24
N MET A 46 3.07 1.74 -2.22
CA MET A 46 2.24 0.54 -2.11
C MET A 46 1.23 0.44 -3.26
N PHE A 47 0.69 1.57 -3.73
CA PHE A 47 -0.19 1.60 -4.90
C PHE A 47 0.53 1.16 -6.18
N ASN A 48 1.77 1.61 -6.39
CA ASN A 48 2.61 1.16 -7.51
C ASN A 48 2.94 -0.35 -7.42
N ILE A 49 3.23 -0.85 -6.22
CA ILE A 49 3.49 -2.29 -6.00
C ILE A 49 2.25 -3.11 -6.35
N ILE A 50 1.04 -2.67 -5.95
CA ILE A 50 -0.21 -3.35 -6.30
C ILE A 50 -0.41 -3.37 -7.81
N PHE A 51 -0.16 -2.25 -8.49
CA PHE A 51 -0.30 -2.17 -9.95
C PHE A 51 0.66 -3.13 -10.65
N ALA A 52 1.93 -3.14 -10.25
CA ALA A 52 2.92 -4.07 -10.75
C ALA A 52 2.53 -5.54 -10.49
N LEU A 53 2.05 -5.87 -9.28
CA LEU A 53 1.59 -7.23 -8.94
C LEU A 53 0.41 -7.67 -9.80
N VAL A 54 -0.58 -6.79 -10.02
CA VAL A 54 -1.76 -7.07 -10.87
C VAL A 54 -1.35 -7.24 -12.32
N GLU A 55 -0.45 -6.41 -12.83
CA GLU A 55 0.03 -6.50 -14.21
C GLU A 55 0.85 -7.77 -14.43
N MET A 56 1.71 -8.13 -13.47
CA MET A 56 2.45 -9.40 -13.50
C MET A 56 1.53 -10.62 -13.39
N ALA A 57 0.44 -10.54 -12.62
CA ALA A 57 -0.56 -11.60 -12.54
C ALA A 57 -1.35 -11.76 -13.85
N LYS A 58 -1.72 -10.64 -14.52
CA LYS A 58 -2.44 -10.66 -15.80
C LYS A 58 -1.60 -11.15 -16.96
N ALA A 59 -0.31 -10.83 -16.98
CA ALA A 59 0.59 -11.20 -18.07
C ALA A 59 0.86 -12.72 -18.15
N GLY A 60 0.29 -13.54 -17.25
CA GLY A 60 0.54 -14.99 -17.20
C GLY A 60 2.00 -15.35 -16.93
N ARG A 61 2.86 -14.36 -16.66
CA ARG A 61 4.31 -14.48 -16.56
C ARG A 61 4.79 -15.26 -15.32
N TRP A 62 3.85 -15.77 -14.51
CA TRP A 62 4.11 -16.33 -13.19
C TRP A 62 3.11 -17.44 -12.80
N GLU A 63 2.41 -18.04 -13.77
CA GLU A 63 1.79 -19.37 -13.59
C GLU A 63 2.85 -20.48 -13.62
#